data_AF-A0A436BKQ8-F1
#
_entry.id   AF-A0A436BKQ8-F1
#
_cell.length_a   1.000
_cell.length_b   1.000
_cell.length_c   1.000
_cell.angle_alpha   90.00
_cell.angle_beta   90.00
_cell.angle_gamma   90.00
#
_symmetry.space_group_name_H-M   'P 1'
#
loop_
_entity.id
_entity.type
_entity.pdbx_description
1 polymer ?
#
loop_
_entity_poly.entity_id
_entity_poly.type
_entity_poly.pdbx_seq_one_letter_code
_entity_poly.pdbx_strand_id
1 'polypeptide(L)'
;MNLNNSNRRYRNRLLVGTAMVGATLLGFGQSAEAACTLTVSPNYVCSGANTTGQIVPSGIGLPLDLGDFIALALAPANPSVTTDPGFSVTTSDPFALGILGSGAVSYTDANSSALSSTTGIGLGVVSLVPQVAPPYYGPNPGGSVTIDTGGAITGALIGVAAINTGDGATTVN
;
A
#
# COMPACT_ATOMS: atom_id res chain seq x y z
N MET A 1 -10.96 -60.18 -59.31
CA MET A 1 -10.99 -59.50 -58.00
C MET A 1 -10.90 -58.00 -58.23
N ASN A 2 -11.87 -57.28 -57.65
CA ASN A 2 -11.96 -55.86 -57.31
C ASN A 2 -11.49 -54.73 -58.26
N LEU A 3 -12.52 -54.14 -58.89
CA LEU A 3 -12.86 -52.73 -59.09
C LEU A 3 -11.99 -51.66 -58.37
N ASN A 4 -11.74 -50.53 -59.07
CA ASN A 4 -12.33 -49.19 -58.84
C ASN A 4 -11.28 -48.09 -59.14
N ASN A 5 -11.22 -47.52 -60.34
CA ASN A 5 -12.04 -46.43 -60.90
C ASN A 5 -11.92 -45.06 -60.19
N SER A 6 -11.72 -44.03 -61.03
CA SER A 6 -12.13 -42.62 -60.85
C SER A 6 -11.19 -41.62 -60.16
N ASN A 7 -10.57 -40.79 -61.01
CA ASN A 7 -10.91 -39.37 -61.21
C ASN A 7 -11.29 -38.54 -59.97
N ARG A 8 -10.52 -37.47 -59.72
CA ARG A 8 -10.99 -36.04 -59.71
C ARG A 8 -9.80 -35.16 -59.31
N ARG A 9 -9.25 -34.38 -60.26
CA ARG A 9 -9.64 -32.98 -60.54
C ARG A 9 -9.55 -32.06 -59.31
N TYR A 10 -8.65 -31.08 -59.43
CA TYR A 10 -8.82 -29.68 -59.05
C TYR A 10 -9.09 -29.38 -57.57
N ARG A 11 -8.14 -28.73 -56.90
CA ARG A 11 -8.15 -27.26 -56.67
C ARG A 11 -7.18 -26.86 -55.57
N ASN A 12 -6.43 -25.79 -55.87
CA ASN A 12 -5.79 -24.90 -54.92
C ASN A 12 -6.57 -24.74 -53.62
N ARG A 13 -5.89 -24.89 -52.48
CA ARG A 13 -6.18 -24.06 -51.32
C ARG A 13 -4.92 -23.81 -50.50
N LEU A 14 -4.46 -22.58 -50.69
CA LEU A 14 -3.59 -21.83 -49.80
C LEU A 14 -4.05 -21.96 -48.33
N LEU A 15 -3.12 -22.32 -47.45
CA LEU A 15 -3.13 -21.94 -46.03
C LEU A 15 -1.65 -21.79 -45.68
N VAL A 16 -1.05 -20.63 -45.95
CA VAL A 16 -0.80 -19.58 -44.93
C VAL A 16 -0.57 -20.22 -43.57
N GLY A 17 0.60 -20.83 -43.39
CA GLY A 17 1.12 -21.14 -42.08
C GLY A 17 1.55 -19.84 -41.42
N THR A 18 0.67 -19.28 -40.59
CA THR A 18 1.03 -18.22 -39.64
C THR A 18 2.03 -18.83 -38.67
N ALA A 19 3.32 -18.62 -38.94
CA ALA A 19 4.36 -18.84 -37.95
C ALA A 19 4.08 -17.88 -36.79
N MET A 20 3.72 -18.42 -35.63
CA MET A 20 3.70 -17.68 -34.37
C MET A 20 5.15 -17.39 -34.00
N VAL A 21 5.71 -16.34 -34.61
CA VAL A 21 7.02 -15.80 -34.27
C VAL A 21 6.80 -14.74 -33.21
N GLY A 22 7.25 -15.07 -32.00
CA GLY A 22 7.64 -14.11 -30.98
C GLY A 22 6.55 -13.14 -30.56
N ALA A 23 5.76 -13.53 -29.56
CA ALA A 23 5.39 -12.55 -28.56
C ALA A 23 6.72 -12.08 -27.92
N THR A 24 7.33 -11.06 -28.51
CA THR A 24 8.08 -10.10 -27.73
C THR A 24 7.09 -9.62 -26.67
N LEU A 25 7.16 -10.26 -25.50
CA LEU A 25 6.83 -9.64 -24.24
C LEU A 25 7.75 -8.42 -24.17
N LEU A 26 7.36 -7.36 -24.88
CA LEU A 26 7.57 -6.00 -24.47
C LEU A 26 6.84 -5.92 -23.15
N GLY A 27 7.50 -6.43 -22.11
CA GLY A 27 7.40 -5.86 -20.79
C GLY A 27 7.72 -4.40 -20.99
N PHE A 28 6.68 -3.62 -21.27
CA PHE A 28 6.54 -2.33 -20.68
C PHE A 28 6.74 -2.59 -19.19
N GLY A 29 8.01 -2.55 -18.77
CA GLY A 29 8.39 -2.18 -17.44
C GLY A 29 7.88 -0.76 -17.27
N GLN A 30 6.57 -0.61 -17.14
CA GLN A 30 6.05 0.39 -16.24
C GLN A 30 6.69 -0.01 -14.94
N SER A 31 7.66 0.78 -14.49
CA SER A 31 8.00 0.84 -13.08
C SER A 31 6.66 0.94 -12.37
N ALA A 32 6.15 -0.16 -11.84
CA ALA A 32 4.93 -0.12 -11.05
C ALA A 32 5.32 0.72 -9.85
N GLU A 33 4.95 1.99 -9.87
CA GLU A 33 5.19 2.95 -8.82
C GLU A 33 4.55 2.34 -7.58
N ALA A 34 5.39 1.82 -6.70
CA ALA A 34 4.94 1.16 -5.49
C ALA A 34 4.24 2.18 -4.61
N ALA A 35 2.94 2.00 -4.36
CA ALA A 35 2.13 2.99 -3.68
C ALA A 35 1.04 2.33 -2.83
N CYS A 36 0.77 2.93 -1.68
CA CYS A 36 -0.45 2.70 -0.92
C CYS A 36 -1.61 3.39 -1.64
N THR A 37 -2.51 2.58 -2.19
CA THR A 37 -3.67 3.07 -2.96
C THR A 37 -4.95 2.81 -2.18
N LEU A 38 -5.91 3.72 -2.31
CA LEU A 38 -7.23 3.55 -1.71
C LEU A 38 -8.00 2.47 -2.50
N THR A 39 -8.42 1.40 -1.83
CA THR A 39 -9.24 0.34 -2.46
C THR A 39 -10.72 0.61 -2.26
N VAL A 40 -11.12 0.80 -1.00
CA VAL A 40 -12.44 1.24 -0.58
C VAL A 40 -12.25 2.10 0.65
N SER A 41 -12.67 3.37 0.62
CA SER A 41 -12.57 4.26 1.77
C SER A 41 -13.09 3.59 3.06
N PRO A 42 -12.33 3.55 4.17
CA PRO A 42 -11.04 4.21 4.47
C PRO A 42 -9.81 3.28 4.31
N ASN A 43 -9.92 2.21 3.54
CA ASN A 43 -8.95 1.12 3.45
C ASN A 43 -7.97 1.30 2.28
N TYR A 44 -6.70 1.02 2.55
CA TYR A 44 -5.59 1.17 1.63
C TYR A 44 -4.83 -0.14 1.46
N VAL A 45 -4.33 -0.38 0.26
CA VAL A 45 -3.44 -1.51 -0.05
C VAL A 45 -2.14 -0.98 -0.61
N CYS A 46 -1.02 -1.34 0.02
CA CYS A 46 0.33 -0.99 -0.40
C CYS A 46 0.95 -2.15 -1.17
N SER A 47 1.50 -1.87 -2.35
CA SER A 47 2.11 -2.86 -3.23
C SER A 47 3.41 -2.34 -3.86
N GLY A 48 4.25 -3.28 -4.32
CA GLY A 48 5.52 -2.98 -5.01
C GLY A 48 6.69 -2.54 -4.11
N ALA A 49 7.88 -2.41 -4.69
CA ALA A 49 9.07 -1.94 -3.99
C ALA A 49 9.31 -0.44 -4.24
N ASN A 50 9.36 0.36 -3.17
CA ASN A 50 9.53 1.81 -3.25
C ASN A 50 10.89 2.27 -2.71
N THR A 51 11.48 3.27 -3.36
CA THR A 51 12.65 4.02 -2.88
C THR A 51 12.31 5.36 -2.23
N THR A 52 11.04 5.75 -2.33
CA THR A 52 10.46 6.96 -1.77
C THR A 52 9.56 6.58 -0.58
N GLY A 53 9.58 7.40 0.47
CA GLY A 53 8.70 7.27 1.62
C GLY A 53 7.24 7.47 1.24
N GLN A 54 6.34 6.85 1.99
CA GLN A 54 4.89 6.91 1.73
C GLN A 54 4.11 7.45 2.92
N ILE A 55 3.10 8.29 2.66
CA ILE A 55 2.12 8.72 3.67
C ILE A 55 0.73 8.27 3.23
N VAL A 56 -0.01 7.70 4.18
CA VAL A 56 -1.41 7.33 4.06
C VAL A 56 -2.24 8.14 5.06
N PRO A 57 -3.31 8.83 4.64
CA PRO A 57 -3.71 9.05 3.25
C PRO A 57 -2.70 9.90 2.47
N SER A 58 -2.68 9.73 1.15
CA SER A 58 -1.83 10.53 0.26
C SER A 58 -2.26 11.99 0.23
N GLY A 59 -1.32 12.89 -0.04
CA GLY A 59 -1.55 14.34 -0.02
C GLY A 59 -1.35 14.99 1.34
N ILE A 60 -1.05 14.21 2.38
CA ILE A 60 -0.52 14.72 3.65
C ILE A 60 1.00 14.83 3.54
N GLY A 61 1.55 16.00 3.85
CA GLY A 61 2.99 16.25 3.93
C GLY A 61 3.53 16.15 5.36
N LEU A 62 4.85 16.02 5.50
CA LEU A 62 5.54 16.26 6.77
C LEU A 62 6.66 17.31 6.58
N PRO A 63 6.79 18.31 7.47
CA PRO A 63 5.99 18.54 8.67
C PRO A 63 4.54 18.92 8.35
N LEU A 64 3.61 18.50 9.23
CA LEU A 64 2.19 18.79 9.05
C LEU A 64 1.95 20.31 9.00
N ASP A 65 1.26 20.77 7.97
CA ASP A 65 0.77 22.12 7.85
C ASP A 65 -0.74 22.23 8.13
N LEU A 66 -1.29 23.44 8.10
CA LEU A 66 -2.72 23.67 8.32
C LEU A 66 -3.61 22.98 7.28
N GLY A 67 -3.14 22.85 6.04
CA GLY A 67 -3.82 22.14 4.98
C GLY A 67 -3.89 20.64 5.27
N ASP A 68 -2.81 20.06 5.80
CA ASP A 68 -2.74 18.66 6.22
C ASP A 68 -3.73 18.35 7.35
N PHE A 69 -3.86 19.25 8.33
CA PHE A 69 -4.86 19.09 9.40
C PHE A 69 -6.29 19.11 8.85
N ILE A 70 -6.58 19.96 7.86
CA ILE A 70 -7.89 19.99 7.21
C ILE A 70 -8.10 18.70 6.40
N ALA A 71 -7.10 18.27 5.64
CA ALA A 71 -7.16 17.03 4.87
C ALA A 71 -7.43 15.83 5.77
N LEU A 72 -6.77 15.75 6.93
CA LEU A 72 -6.98 14.68 7.90
C LEU A 72 -8.33 14.76 8.61
N ALA A 73 -8.83 15.97 8.90
CA ALA A 73 -10.16 16.16 9.49
C ALA A 73 -11.30 15.76 8.53
N LEU A 74 -11.08 15.92 7.22
CA LEU A 74 -12.01 15.50 6.17
C LEU A 74 -11.79 14.04 5.76
N ALA A 75 -10.67 13.43 6.13
CA ALA A 75 -10.37 12.05 5.80
C ALA A 75 -11.36 11.12 6.52
N PRO A 76 -11.84 10.07 5.82
CA PRO A 76 -12.62 9.00 6.43
C PRO A 76 -11.96 8.41 7.68
N ALA A 77 -12.74 8.25 8.75
CA ALA A 77 -12.25 7.70 10.01
C ALA A 77 -11.98 6.18 9.91
N ASN A 78 -11.12 5.71 10.81
CA ASN A 78 -10.70 4.33 10.99
C ASN A 78 -9.95 3.73 9.78
N PRO A 79 -8.89 4.37 9.26
CA PRO A 79 -8.15 3.84 8.14
C PRO A 79 -7.45 2.52 8.47
N SER A 80 -7.55 1.57 7.54
CA SER A 80 -6.82 0.31 7.59
C SER A 80 -5.88 0.20 6.40
N VAL A 81 -4.67 -0.27 6.64
CA VAL A 81 -3.63 -0.45 5.62
C VAL A 81 -3.21 -1.91 5.60
N THR A 82 -3.26 -2.53 4.43
CA THR A 82 -2.72 -3.87 4.21
C THR A 82 -1.66 -3.86 3.12
N THR A 83 -0.86 -4.92 3.05
CA THR A 83 0.20 -5.08 2.05
C THR A 83 -0.15 -6.17 1.05
N ASP A 84 0.28 -5.99 -0.21
CA ASP A 84 0.35 -7.06 -1.20
C ASP A 84 1.74 -7.72 -1.20
N PRO A 85 1.87 -8.95 -1.70
CA PRO A 85 3.16 -9.61 -1.87
C PRO A 85 4.16 -8.74 -2.65
N GLY A 86 5.40 -8.69 -2.17
CA GLY A 86 6.46 -7.89 -2.78
C GLY A 86 6.45 -6.41 -2.39
N PHE A 87 5.53 -5.99 -1.51
CA PHE A 87 5.61 -4.65 -0.94
C PHE A 87 6.88 -4.47 -0.09
N SER A 88 7.61 -3.39 -0.32
CA SER A 88 8.73 -2.94 0.51
C SER A 88 9.01 -1.46 0.30
N VAL A 89 9.63 -0.82 1.29
CA VAL A 89 10.11 0.55 1.16
C VAL A 89 11.53 0.63 1.71
N THR A 90 12.48 1.11 0.90
CA THR A 90 13.84 1.43 1.35
C THR A 90 14.19 2.82 0.86
N THR A 91 14.19 3.79 1.77
CA THR A 91 14.25 5.20 1.42
C THR A 91 15.24 5.99 2.27
N SER A 92 15.68 7.12 1.73
CA SER A 92 16.35 8.19 2.48
C SER A 92 15.38 9.27 2.97
N ASP A 93 14.08 9.12 2.72
CA ASP A 93 13.06 10.05 3.20
C ASP A 93 12.85 9.92 4.72
N PRO A 94 12.29 10.96 5.39
CA PRO A 94 12.14 10.97 6.84
C PRO A 94 11.30 9.84 7.43
N PHE A 95 10.56 9.11 6.61
CA PHE A 95 9.84 7.90 6.99
C PHE A 95 9.77 6.93 5.81
N ALA A 96 9.74 5.62 6.07
CA ALA A 96 9.47 4.64 5.01
C ALA A 96 7.96 4.52 4.77
N LEU A 97 7.17 4.35 5.83
CA LEU A 97 5.70 4.39 5.77
C LEU A 97 5.13 5.16 6.98
N GLY A 98 4.33 6.19 6.69
CA GLY A 98 3.54 6.94 7.64
C GLY A 98 2.04 6.70 7.42
N ILE A 99 1.29 6.45 8.47
CA ILE A 99 -0.17 6.25 8.44
C ILE A 99 -0.78 7.20 9.47
N LEU A 100 -1.64 8.09 9.01
CA LEU A 100 -2.35 9.06 9.82
C LEU A 100 -3.85 8.85 9.64
N GLY A 101 -4.60 8.89 10.73
CA GLY A 101 -6.05 8.75 10.69
C GLY A 101 -6.71 9.23 11.96
N SER A 102 -8.03 9.33 11.93
CA SER A 102 -8.86 9.48 13.14
C SER A 102 -9.49 8.14 13.50
N GLY A 103 -9.79 7.92 14.79
CA GLY A 103 -10.38 6.66 15.25
C GLY A 103 -9.40 5.48 15.23
N ALA A 104 -9.88 4.28 14.94
CA ALA A 104 -9.06 3.07 14.93
C ALA A 104 -8.18 2.98 13.67
N VAL A 105 -6.87 3.18 13.82
CA VAL A 105 -5.90 3.09 12.73
C VAL A 105 -5.19 1.75 12.78
N SER A 106 -5.13 1.03 11.66
CA SER A 106 -4.45 -0.27 11.61
C SER A 106 -3.50 -0.43 10.44
N TYR A 107 -2.37 -1.09 10.69
CA TYR A 107 -1.45 -1.62 9.70
C TYR A 107 -1.34 -3.13 9.87
N THR A 108 -1.65 -3.88 8.82
CA THR A 108 -1.56 -5.36 8.81
C THR A 108 -0.75 -5.81 7.61
N ASP A 109 0.39 -6.44 7.87
CA ASP A 109 1.31 -6.92 6.87
C ASP A 109 1.51 -8.43 7.00
N ALA A 110 0.76 -9.17 6.17
CA ALA A 110 0.87 -10.63 6.08
C ALA A 110 2.07 -11.10 5.25
N ASN A 111 2.79 -10.17 4.59
CA ASN A 111 3.82 -10.49 3.60
C ASN A 111 5.25 -10.24 4.11
N SER A 112 5.40 -9.83 5.37
CA SER A 112 6.70 -9.52 5.98
C SER A 112 7.49 -8.47 5.18
N SER A 113 6.79 -7.41 4.77
CA SER A 113 7.34 -6.30 4.01
C SER A 113 8.46 -5.59 4.77
N ALA A 114 9.60 -5.43 4.12
CA ALA A 114 10.70 -4.65 4.67
C ALA A 114 10.42 -3.14 4.55
N LEU A 115 10.49 -2.43 5.67
CA LEU A 115 10.36 -0.97 5.75
C LEU A 115 11.63 -0.38 6.33
N SER A 116 12.35 0.42 5.56
CA SER A 116 13.63 1.00 5.96
C SER A 116 13.72 2.47 5.60
N SER A 117 13.94 3.32 6.59
CA SER A 117 14.36 4.72 6.39
C SER A 117 15.78 4.92 6.95
N THR A 118 16.68 5.44 6.11
CA THR A 118 18.07 5.72 6.54
C THR A 118 18.23 7.09 7.20
N THR A 119 17.16 7.88 7.32
CA THR A 119 17.22 9.24 7.89
C THR A 119 16.22 9.46 9.02
N GLY A 120 15.16 8.66 9.13
CA GLY A 120 14.11 8.87 10.11
C GLY A 120 13.41 7.59 10.57
N ILE A 121 12.10 7.50 10.35
CA ILE A 121 11.22 6.49 10.93
C ILE A 121 11.01 5.32 9.97
N GLY A 122 11.09 4.07 10.42
CA GLY A 122 10.72 2.92 9.59
C GLY A 122 9.21 2.92 9.31
N LEU A 123 8.42 2.70 10.36
CA LEU A 123 6.95 2.72 10.33
C LEU A 123 6.41 3.70 11.37
N GLY A 124 5.57 4.64 10.96
CA GLY A 124 4.82 5.52 11.85
C GLY A 124 3.32 5.32 11.67
N VAL A 125 2.59 4.96 12.72
CA VAL A 125 1.13 4.81 12.73
C VAL A 125 0.53 5.69 13.81
N VAL A 126 -0.32 6.63 13.40
CA VAL A 126 -0.84 7.69 14.26
C VAL A 126 -2.35 7.73 14.18
N SER A 127 -3.00 7.49 15.31
CA SER A 127 -4.40 7.79 15.53
C SER A 127 -4.54 9.14 16.22
N LEU A 128 -5.18 10.08 15.53
CA LEU A 128 -5.47 11.43 15.98
C LEU A 128 -6.96 11.56 16.29
N VAL A 129 -7.28 11.57 17.58
CA VAL A 129 -8.60 11.97 18.08
C VAL A 129 -8.59 13.48 18.31
N PRO A 130 -9.57 14.24 17.77
CA PRO A 130 -9.70 15.66 18.03
C PRO A 130 -9.70 15.93 19.55
N GLN A 131 -8.74 16.71 20.01
CA GLN A 131 -8.67 17.13 21.41
C GLN A 131 -9.85 18.07 21.68
N VAL A 132 -10.75 17.69 22.59
CA VAL A 132 -11.82 18.59 23.05
C VAL A 132 -11.17 19.75 23.81
N ALA A 133 -11.52 20.98 23.46
CA ALA A 133 -10.89 22.17 24.04
C ALA A 133 -11.02 22.20 25.58
N PRO A 134 -9.98 22.67 26.30
CA PRO A 134 -10.02 22.75 27.76
C PRO A 134 -11.14 23.68 28.28
N PRO A 135 -11.71 23.40 29.47
CA PRO A 135 -11.42 22.23 30.31
C PRO A 135 -12.22 21.00 29.86
N TYR A 136 -11.52 19.92 29.49
CA TYR A 136 -12.12 18.61 29.27
C TYR A 136 -11.69 17.67 30.40
N TYR A 137 -12.67 17.09 31.11
CA TYR A 137 -12.46 16.23 32.27
C TYR A 137 -13.12 14.85 32.06
N GLY A 138 -12.88 14.23 30.90
CA GLY A 138 -13.37 12.89 30.56
C GLY A 138 -12.32 12.05 29.81
N PRO A 139 -12.51 10.73 29.67
CA PRO A 139 -11.73 9.93 28.72
C PRO A 139 -11.94 10.50 27.31
N ASN A 140 -10.87 10.74 26.56
CA ASN A 140 -10.96 11.24 25.18
C ASN A 140 -11.39 10.07 24.28
N PRO A 141 -12.70 9.90 24.02
CA PRO A 141 -13.22 8.62 23.58
C PRO A 141 -12.90 8.43 22.10
N GLY A 142 -12.42 7.23 21.79
CA GLY A 142 -12.05 6.83 20.44
C GLY A 142 -10.54 6.76 20.27
N GLY A 143 -10.10 6.36 19.08
CA GLY A 143 -8.68 6.20 18.79
C GLY A 143 -8.11 4.88 19.26
N SER A 144 -7.49 4.14 18.34
CA SER A 144 -6.66 2.99 18.67
C SER A 144 -5.61 2.83 17.58
N VAL A 145 -4.49 2.19 17.92
CA VAL A 145 -3.46 1.83 16.93
C VAL A 145 -3.23 0.32 17.01
N THR A 146 -3.32 -0.34 15.86
CA THR A 146 -2.94 -1.75 15.73
C THR A 146 -1.89 -1.88 14.64
N ILE A 147 -0.74 -2.44 14.99
CA ILE A 147 0.32 -2.81 14.06
C ILE A 147 0.52 -4.32 14.17
N ASP A 148 0.41 -5.02 13.05
CA ASP A 148 0.65 -6.45 12.94
C ASP A 148 1.53 -6.69 11.71
N THR A 149 2.80 -7.04 11.93
CA THR A 149 3.77 -7.22 10.85
C THR A 149 4.87 -8.19 11.22
N GLY A 150 5.11 -9.16 10.33
CA GLY A 150 6.30 -10.02 10.42
C GLY A 150 7.55 -9.42 9.74
N GLY A 151 7.43 -8.21 9.18
CA GLY A 151 8.45 -7.57 8.36
C GLY A 151 9.56 -6.92 9.16
N ALA A 152 10.75 -6.81 8.55
CA ALA A 152 11.85 -6.06 9.14
C ALA A 152 11.58 -4.56 9.04
N ILE A 153 11.49 -3.87 10.18
CA ILE A 153 11.29 -2.42 10.24
C ILE A 153 12.54 -1.75 10.81
N THR A 154 13.15 -0.89 10.01
CA THR A 154 14.36 -0.15 10.36
C THR A 154 14.14 1.35 10.15
N GLY A 155 14.52 2.14 11.15
CA GLY A 155 14.61 3.59 11.01
C GLY A 155 15.88 4.08 11.66
N ALA A 156 16.56 5.05 11.03
CA ALA A 156 17.76 5.65 11.60
C ALA A 156 17.50 6.36 12.93
N LEU A 157 16.28 6.87 13.15
CA LEU A 157 15.86 7.50 14.40
C LEU A 157 14.93 6.60 15.20
N ILE A 158 13.90 6.05 14.57
CA ILE A 158 12.87 5.24 15.23
C ILE A 158 12.48 4.10 14.29
N GLY A 159 12.56 2.84 14.75
CA GLY A 159 12.06 1.70 13.97
C GLY A 159 10.54 1.80 13.77
N VAL A 160 9.79 1.67 14.87
CA VAL A 160 8.33 1.74 14.88
C VAL A 160 7.87 2.85 15.82
N ALA A 161 6.99 3.72 15.34
CA ALA A 161 6.26 4.71 16.13
C ALA A 161 4.76 4.41 16.07
N ALA A 162 4.15 4.08 17.21
CA ALA A 162 2.72 3.85 17.35
C ALA A 162 2.15 4.89 18.31
N ILE A 163 1.36 5.83 17.80
CA ILE A 163 0.86 6.98 18.57
C ILE A 163 -0.66 6.97 18.56
N ASN A 164 -1.27 6.78 19.73
CA ASN A 164 -2.71 6.96 19.93
C ASN A 164 -2.95 8.18 20.83
N THR A 165 -3.67 9.20 20.34
CA THR A 165 -4.07 10.35 21.17
C THR A 165 -5.44 10.18 21.83
N GLY A 166 -6.07 9.03 21.59
CA GLY A 166 -7.33 8.59 22.18
C GLY A 166 -7.17 7.68 23.39
N ASP A 167 -8.26 7.07 23.84
CA ASP A 167 -8.33 6.20 25.03
C ASP A 167 -8.30 4.69 24.72
N GLY A 168 -8.35 4.30 23.44
CA GLY A 168 -8.25 2.91 23.02
C GLY A 168 -6.85 2.31 23.08
N ALA A 169 -6.76 1.02 22.79
CA ALA A 169 -5.50 0.28 22.89
C ALA A 169 -4.49 0.67 21.80
N THR A 170 -3.20 0.55 22.14
CA THR A 170 -2.11 0.51 21.17
C THR A 170 -1.48 -0.88 21.22
N THR A 171 -1.54 -1.61 20.12
CA THR A 171 -1.04 -2.97 19.99
C THR A 171 -0.02 -3.03 18.87
N VAL A 172 1.14 -3.65 19.13
CA VAL A 172 2.20 -3.87 18.15
C VAL A 172 2.66 -5.32 18.28
N ASN A 173 2.46 -6.10 17.23
CA ASN A 173 2.79 -7.52 17.13
C ASN A 173 3.80 -7.78 16.02
#